data_AF-A0A7V5PNT7-F1
#
_entry.id   AF-A0A7V5PNT7-F1
#
_cell.length_a   1.000
_cell.length_b   1.000
_cell.length_c   1.000
_cell.angle_alpha   90.00
_cell.angle_beta   90.00
_cell.angle_gamma   90.00
#
_symmetry.space_group_name_H-M   'P 1'
#
loop_
_entity.id
_entity.type
_entity.pdbx_description
1 polymer ?
#
loop_
_entity_poly.entity_id
_entity_poly.type
_entity_poly.pdbx_seq_one_letter_code
_entity_poly.pdbx_strand_id
1 'polypeptide(L)'
;IRASDADQAIDLAIELERGLHHTAAMHSKNIDHMHRMANEINTSIFVKNGPCLAGLGFGGEGWTSMTITTPTGEGVTSARSFVRLRRCVIVDHFRIV
;
A
#
# COMPACT_ATOMS: atom_id res chain seq x y z
N ILE A 1 -22.41 1.84 -6.57
CA ILE A 1 -23.44 1.42 -5.59
C ILE A 1 -23.62 2.58 -4.61
N ARG A 2 -24.85 2.94 -4.24
CA ARG A 2 -25.11 4.04 -3.30
C ARG A 2 -25.15 3.48 -1.89
N ALA A 3 -24.45 4.13 -0.96
CA ALA A 3 -24.51 3.86 0.48
C ALA A 3 -25.24 5.01 1.21
N SER A 4 -25.81 4.72 2.38
CA SER A 4 -26.50 5.68 3.25
C SER A 4 -25.54 6.67 3.91
N ASP A 5 -24.37 6.18 4.30
CA ASP A 5 -23.36 6.89 5.06
C ASP A 5 -21.96 6.35 4.72
N ALA A 6 -20.94 6.97 5.32
CA ALA A 6 -19.54 6.60 5.08
C ALA A 6 -19.20 5.21 5.63
N ASP A 7 -19.83 4.80 6.73
CA ASP A 7 -19.52 3.54 7.38
C ASP A 7 -20.03 2.36 6.55
N GLN A 8 -21.28 2.44 6.07
CA GLN A 8 -21.82 1.47 5.12
C GLN A 8 -21.03 1.46 3.81
N ALA A 9 -20.53 2.61 3.36
CA ALA A 9 -19.69 2.66 2.17
C ALA A 9 -18.36 1.92 2.35
N ILE A 10 -17.77 1.98 3.55
CA ILE A 10 -16.54 1.25 3.89
C ILE A 10 -16.82 -0.26 3.92
N ASP A 11 -17.87 -0.70 4.60
CA ASP A 11 -18.24 -2.12 4.69
C ASP A 11 -18.47 -2.73 3.29
N LEU A 12 -19.20 -1.99 2.45
CA LEU A 12 -19.44 -2.38 1.06
C LEU A 12 -18.15 -2.42 0.24
N ALA A 13 -17.24 -1.46 0.44
CA ALA A 13 -15.97 -1.44 -0.27
C ALA A 13 -15.11 -2.66 0.09
N ILE A 14 -15.11 -3.08 1.36
CA ILE A 14 -14.40 -4.29 1.82
C ILE A 14 -14.99 -5.54 1.15
N GLU A 15 -16.31 -5.66 1.09
CA GLU A 15 -16.97 -6.79 0.41
C GLU A 15 -16.62 -6.84 -1.08
N LEU A 16 -16.63 -5.68 -1.77
CA LEU A 16 -16.31 -5.56 -3.19
C LEU A 16 -14.85 -5.84 -3.52
N GLU A 17 -13.94 -5.63 -2.56
CA GLU A 17 -12.52 -5.91 -2.71
C GLU A 17 -12.25 -7.42 -2.80
N ARG A 18 -13.14 -8.24 -2.23
CA ARG A 18 -13.11 -9.71 -2.25
C ARG A 18 -11.86 -10.32 -1.62
N GLY A 19 -11.20 -9.59 -0.72
CA GLY A 19 -10.01 -10.07 0.01
C GLY A 19 -8.80 -10.26 -0.89
N LEU A 20 -8.72 -9.51 -2.00
CA LEU A 20 -7.54 -9.49 -2.87
C LEU A 20 -6.41 -8.65 -2.28
N HIS A 21 -6.74 -7.76 -1.34
CA HIS A 21 -5.86 -6.79 -0.68
C HIS A 21 -4.99 -5.97 -1.64
N HIS A 22 -5.44 -5.71 -2.87
CA HIS A 22 -4.57 -5.15 -3.91
C HIS A 22 -4.58 -3.61 -3.91
N THR A 23 -5.73 -3.00 -4.17
CA THR A 23 -5.84 -1.54 -4.28
C THR A 23 -7.20 -1.05 -3.86
N ALA A 24 -7.23 0.04 -3.10
CA ALA A 24 -8.43 0.81 -2.82
C ALA A 24 -8.15 2.31 -2.84
N ALA A 25 -9.20 3.09 -3.01
CA ALA A 25 -9.12 4.55 -2.96
C ALA A 25 -10.32 5.13 -2.21
N MET A 26 -10.09 6.24 -1.50
CA MET A 26 -11.11 6.95 -0.75
C MET A 26 -11.01 8.45 -0.99
N HIS A 27 -12.15 9.11 -1.17
CA HIS A 27 -12.25 10.56 -1.17
C HIS A 27 -13.03 11.00 0.08
N SER A 28 -12.33 11.61 1.03
CA SER A 28 -12.91 12.12 2.28
C SER A 28 -12.00 13.19 2.89
N LYS A 29 -12.59 14.20 3.52
CA LYS A 29 -11.87 15.16 4.37
C LYS A 29 -11.83 14.72 5.84
N ASN A 30 -12.68 13.77 6.23
CA ASN A 30 -12.74 13.24 7.59
C ASN A 30 -11.64 12.18 7.77
N ILE A 31 -10.71 12.46 8.68
CA ILE A 31 -9.54 11.60 8.97
C ILE A 31 -9.96 10.29 9.64
N ASP A 32 -10.98 10.30 10.49
CA ASP A 32 -11.44 9.11 11.21
C ASP A 32 -11.99 8.06 10.23
N HIS A 33 -12.77 8.50 9.24
CA HIS A 33 -13.26 7.60 8.18
C HIS A 33 -12.12 7.06 7.32
N MET A 34 -11.13 7.90 6.98
CA MET A 34 -9.94 7.46 6.23
C MET A 34 -9.09 6.47 7.03
N HIS A 35 -8.99 6.67 8.33
CA HIS A 35 -8.26 5.78 9.23
C HIS A 35 -8.97 4.43 9.34
N ARG A 36 -10.28 4.43 9.56
CA ARG A 36 -11.10 3.21 9.59
C ARG A 36 -10.95 2.41 8.30
N MET A 37 -11.18 3.04 7.15
CA MET A 37 -11.08 2.38 5.85
C MET A 37 -9.68 1.81 5.60
N ALA A 38 -8.62 2.57 5.88
CA ALA A 38 -7.25 2.12 5.67
C ALA A 38 -6.91 0.87 6.48
N ASN A 39 -7.36 0.80 7.74
CA ASN A 39 -7.10 -0.34 8.62
C ASN A 39 -7.93 -1.57 8.23
N GLU A 40 -9.21 -1.40 7.90
CA GLU A 40 -10.10 -2.53 7.62
C GLU A 40 -9.89 -3.14 6.23
N ILE A 41 -9.63 -2.33 5.20
CA ILE A 41 -9.48 -2.83 3.83
C ILE A 41 -8.12 -3.49 3.58
N ASN A 42 -7.08 -3.06 4.32
CA ASN A 42 -5.73 -3.62 4.34
C ASN A 42 -5.13 -3.90 2.94
N THR A 43 -5.23 -2.93 2.02
CA THR A 43 -4.72 -3.09 0.65
C THR A 43 -3.25 -2.69 0.53
N SER A 44 -2.54 -3.28 -0.45
CA SER A 44 -1.14 -2.95 -0.78
C SER A 44 -0.97 -1.50 -1.19
N ILE A 45 -1.98 -0.93 -1.87
CA ILE A 45 -2.04 0.49 -2.24
C ILE A 45 -3.35 1.05 -1.71
N PHE A 46 -3.27 2.14 -0.96
CA PHE A 46 -4.44 2.90 -0.52
C PHE A 46 -4.27 4.39 -0.85
N VAL A 47 -5.07 4.88 -1.80
CA VAL A 47 -4.99 6.27 -2.26
C VAL A 47 -6.06 7.13 -1.58
N LYS A 48 -5.65 8.27 -1.02
CA LYS A 48 -6.54 9.23 -0.34
C LYS A 48 -6.66 10.50 -1.16
N ASN A 49 -7.88 10.89 -1.53
CA ASN A 49 -8.20 12.16 -2.21
C ASN A 49 -7.46 12.39 -3.54
N GLY A 50 -7.12 11.33 -4.28
CA GLY A 50 -6.40 11.41 -5.54
C GLY A 50 -6.75 10.27 -6.51
N PRO A 51 -6.29 10.35 -7.77
CA PRO A 51 -6.48 9.26 -8.72
C PRO A 51 -5.67 8.03 -8.29
N CYS A 52 -6.14 6.81 -8.60
CA CYS A 52 -5.42 5.57 -8.24
C CYS A 52 -3.98 5.52 -8.78
N LEU A 53 -3.71 6.20 -9.90
CA LEU A 53 -2.36 6.34 -10.48
C LEU A 53 -1.38 7.07 -9.57
N ALA A 54 -1.87 7.88 -8.62
CA ALA A 54 -1.02 8.51 -7.61
C ALA A 54 -0.31 7.46 -6.72
N GLY A 55 -0.90 6.27 -6.54
CA GLY A 55 -0.26 5.15 -5.85
C GLY A 55 0.94 4.55 -6.59
N LEU A 56 1.17 4.92 -7.86
CA LEU A 56 2.29 4.49 -8.69
C LEU A 56 3.24 5.65 -9.04
N GLY A 57 3.22 6.72 -8.25
CA GLY A 57 4.11 7.88 -8.43
C GLY A 57 3.67 8.89 -9.48
N PHE A 58 2.49 8.74 -10.10
CA PHE A 58 1.95 9.76 -11.01
C PHE A 58 1.11 10.78 -10.24
N GLY A 59 1.72 11.90 -9.85
CA GLY A 59 1.06 12.94 -9.04
C GLY A 59 0.90 12.59 -7.56
N GLY A 60 1.51 11.49 -7.11
CA GLY A 60 1.68 11.12 -5.71
C GLY A 60 3.15 10.82 -5.41
N GLU A 61 3.51 10.77 -4.13
CA GLU A 61 4.87 10.40 -3.70
C GLU A 61 5.14 8.90 -3.89
N GLY A 62 6.39 8.53 -4.17
CA GLY A 62 6.83 7.15 -4.38
C GLY A 62 7.46 6.91 -5.75
N TRP A 63 7.82 5.65 -6.04
CA TRP A 63 8.33 5.23 -7.35
C TRP A 63 7.27 4.49 -8.16
N THR A 64 7.46 4.47 -9.47
CA THR A 64 6.58 3.75 -10.39
C THR A 64 7.01 2.29 -10.53
N SER A 65 6.03 1.38 -10.49
CA SER A 65 6.18 -0.03 -10.86
C SER A 65 4.90 -0.51 -11.54
N MET A 66 5.03 -1.42 -12.51
CA MET A 66 3.90 -2.13 -13.13
C MET A 66 3.76 -3.56 -12.57
N THR A 67 4.51 -3.88 -11.52
CA THR A 67 4.43 -5.13 -10.78
C THR A 67 4.18 -4.80 -9.31
N ILE A 68 3.01 -5.21 -8.84
CA ILE A 68 2.55 -5.03 -7.46
C ILE A 68 2.28 -6.43 -6.93
N THR A 69 3.04 -6.87 -5.94
CA THR A 69 2.94 -8.23 -5.41
C THR A 69 2.22 -8.22 -4.07
N THR A 70 0.92 -8.45 -4.13
CA THR A 70 0.08 -8.55 -2.94
C THR A 70 0.17 -9.91 -2.23
N PRO A 71 0.12 -11.07 -2.91
CA PRO A 71 0.11 -12.37 -2.21
C PRO A 71 1.42 -12.68 -1.48
N THR A 72 2.55 -12.20 -2.00
CA THR A 72 3.89 -12.41 -1.43
C THR A 72 4.36 -11.23 -0.57
N GLY A 73 3.67 -10.09 -0.62
CA GLY A 73 3.82 -9.00 0.33
C GLY A 73 4.95 -8.00 0.08
N GLU A 74 5.67 -8.08 -1.06
CA GLU A 74 6.67 -7.06 -1.41
C GLU A 74 6.05 -5.73 -1.84
N GLY A 75 4.75 -5.71 -2.15
CA GLY A 75 4.01 -4.51 -2.51
C GLY A 75 4.45 -3.96 -3.86
N VAL A 76 4.66 -2.64 -3.95
CA VAL A 76 5.15 -2.00 -5.18
C VAL A 76 6.62 -2.37 -5.38
N THR A 77 6.90 -3.30 -6.30
CA THR A 77 8.26 -3.85 -6.45
C THR A 77 9.27 -2.78 -6.87
N SER A 78 10.53 -2.99 -6.50
CA SER A 78 11.65 -2.16 -6.93
C SER A 78 12.84 -3.04 -7.31
N ALA A 79 13.96 -2.44 -7.76
CA ALA A 79 15.20 -3.18 -7.98
C ALA A 79 15.63 -4.00 -6.74
N ARG A 80 15.31 -3.52 -5.52
CA ARG A 80 15.59 -4.23 -4.26
C ARG A 80 14.80 -5.54 -4.13
N SER A 81 13.62 -5.65 -4.74
CA SER A 81 12.78 -6.86 -4.69
C SER A 81 13.39 -8.03 -5.46
N PHE A 82 14.30 -7.76 -6.41
CA PHE A 82 14.88 -8.78 -7.31
C PHE A 82 16.33 -9.16 -6.97
N VAL A 83 16.80 -8.81 -5.77
CA VAL A 83 18.17 -9.10 -5.33
C VAL A 83 18.20 -9.98 -4.09
N ARG A 84 19.23 -10.82 -3.98
CA ARG A 84 19.48 -11.63 -2.78
C ARG A 84 20.22 -10.79 -1.73
N LEU A 85 19.59 -10.55 -0.59
CA LEU A 85 20.25 -9.92 0.56
C LEU A 85 21.32 -10.87 1.12
N ARG A 86 22.55 -10.37 1.26
CA ARG A 86 23.67 -11.10 1.87
C ARG A 86 24.21 -10.30 3.06
N ARG A 87 24.29 -10.95 4.22
CA ARG A 87 25.01 -10.42 5.38
C ARG A 87 26.40 -11.04 5.41
N CYS A 88 27.42 -10.19 5.44
CA CYS A 88 28.82 -10.60 5.59
C CYS A 88 29.39 -9.88 6.82
N VAL A 89 30.07 -10.61 7.69
CA VAL A 89 30.65 -10.07 8.93
C VAL A 89 32.13 -10.40 8.90
N ILE A 90 32.96 -9.41 9.20
CA ILE A 90 34.40 -9.58 9.41
C ILE A 90 34.63 -9.54 10.91
N VAL A 91 35.15 -10.63 11.46
CA VAL A 91 35.50 -10.75 12.88
C VAL A 91 36.96 -10.30 13.05
N ASP A 92 37.23 -9.53 14.10
CA ASP A 92 38.57 -9.07 14.51
C ASP A 92 39.34 -8.18 13.51
N HIS A 93 38.70 -7.63 12.47
CA HIS A 93 39.29 -6.68 11.51
C HIS A 93 38.32 -5.52 11.19
N PHE A 94 38.85 -4.41 10.67
CA PHE A 94 38.13 -3.16 10.35
C PHE A 94 37.52 -2.39 11.54
N ARG A 95 37.96 -2.65 12.78
CA ARG A 95 37.71 -1.73 13.90
C ARG A 95 38.71 -0.57 13.84
N ILE A 96 38.31 0.52 13.20
CA ILE A 96 39.09 1.76 13.13
C ILE A 96 38.53 2.70 14.22
N VAL A 97 39.37 3.10 15.17
CA VAL A 97 39.05 4.05 16.24
C VAL A 97 39.65 5.41 15.89
#